data_AF-A0A8H5CCX6-F1
#
_entry.id   AF-A0A8H5CCX6-F1
#
_cell.length_a   1.000
_cell.length_b   1.000
_cell.length_c   1.000
_cell.angle_alpha   90.00
_cell.angle_beta   90.00
_cell.angle_gamma   90.00
#
_symmetry.space_group_name_H-M   'P 1'
#
loop_
_entity.id
_entity.type
_entity.pdbx_description
1 polymer ?
#
loop_
_entity_poly.entity_id
_entity_poly.type
_entity_poly.pdbx_seq_one_letter_code
_entity_poly.pdbx_strand_id
1 'polypeptide(L)'
;MPFGPRTIQRRVYDVVAVNSLWHHDGHHAVIRYKLVTHAFIDGKSHMITGIHVSDNNRAATVLQLFDGAIRQNGVPSRVRGDHGTENVLVAARMIDLRGPNRGSYIWGRSVHNIRIERLWKDYYIGLIDKWYHFFHDLEAFYGLDVDNPIHLWLLHHLFLPALNEEAQR
;
A
#
# COMPACT_ATOMS: atom_id res chain seq x y z
N MET A 1 22.62 -23.40 -31.93
CA MET A 1 22.02 -22.06 -31.71
C MET A 1 21.69 -21.91 -30.24
N PRO A 2 22.54 -21.33 -29.38
CA PRO A 2 22.20 -21.14 -27.97
C PRO A 2 21.41 -19.83 -27.81
N PHE A 3 20.30 -19.90 -27.09
CA PHE A 3 19.57 -18.72 -26.64
C PHE A 3 20.41 -18.04 -25.55
N GLY A 4 21.01 -16.90 -25.87
CA GLY A 4 21.72 -16.08 -24.89
C GLY A 4 20.76 -15.57 -23.79
N PRO A 5 21.26 -15.32 -22.57
CA PRO A 5 20.45 -14.79 -21.48
C PRO A 5 19.83 -13.46 -21.92
N ARG A 6 18.50 -13.40 -22.02
CA ARG A 6 17.75 -12.15 -22.20
C ARG A 6 17.86 -11.35 -20.90
N THR A 7 18.91 -10.58 -20.76
CA THR A 7 18.99 -9.55 -19.73
C THR A 7 17.88 -8.54 -20.00
N ILE A 8 16.83 -8.55 -19.16
CA ILE A 8 15.76 -7.56 -19.23
C ILE A 8 16.40 -6.19 -18.98
N GLN A 9 16.49 -5.34 -20.01
CA GLN A 9 16.87 -3.94 -19.82
C GLN A 9 15.78 -3.29 -18.98
N ARG A 10 16.06 -3.11 -17.68
CA ARG A 10 15.19 -2.35 -16.79
C ARG A 10 15.18 -0.92 -17.30
N ARG A 11 14.01 -0.42 -17.70
CA ARG A 11 13.81 1.01 -17.97
C ARG A 11 14.20 1.77 -16.69
N VAL A 12 15.07 2.77 -16.84
CA VAL A 12 15.43 3.65 -15.73
C VAL A 12 14.18 4.41 -15.32
N TYR A 13 13.66 4.09 -14.13
CA TYR A 13 12.58 4.85 -13.54
C TYR A 13 13.15 6.17 -13.01
N ASP A 14 12.72 7.30 -13.57
CA ASP A 14 13.10 8.63 -13.10
C ASP A 14 11.88 9.53 -12.95
N VAL A 15 11.91 10.34 -11.88
CA VAL A 15 10.90 11.37 -11.57
C VAL A 15 11.66 12.67 -11.39
N VAL A 16 11.07 13.75 -11.89
CA VAL A 16 11.70 15.07 -11.99
C VAL A 16 12.14 15.61 -10.62
N ALA A 17 11.34 15.44 -9.56
CA ALA A 17 11.61 15.99 -8.23
C ALA A 17 10.89 15.21 -7.11
N VAL A 18 11.33 15.43 -5.87
CA VAL A 18 10.58 15.03 -4.67
C VAL A 18 9.22 15.71 -4.67
N ASN A 19 8.20 15.01 -4.18
CA ASN A 19 6.81 15.44 -4.13
C ASN A 19 6.17 15.67 -5.52
N SER A 20 6.84 15.24 -6.60
CA SER A 20 6.31 15.36 -7.97
C SER A 20 5.32 14.26 -8.31
N LEU A 21 5.60 13.03 -7.87
CA LEU A 21 4.73 11.88 -8.10
C LEU A 21 4.81 10.92 -6.90
N TRP A 22 3.69 10.77 -6.21
CA TRP A 22 3.51 9.70 -5.23
C TRP A 22 2.86 8.49 -5.88
N HIS A 23 3.23 7.33 -5.38
CA HIS A 23 2.70 6.01 -5.75
C HIS A 23 1.96 5.47 -4.56
N HIS A 24 0.80 4.85 -4.77
CA HIS A 24 0.05 4.21 -3.70
C HIS A 24 -0.69 2.97 -4.18
N ASP A 25 -0.93 2.05 -3.26
CA ASP A 25 -1.57 0.76 -3.51
C ASP A 25 -2.01 0.10 -2.19
N GLY A 26 -2.80 -0.96 -2.31
CA GLY A 26 -3.13 -1.87 -1.21
C GLY A 26 -2.34 -3.18 -1.31
N HIS A 27 -1.79 -3.64 -0.19
CA HIS A 27 -1.09 -4.92 -0.08
C HIS A 27 -1.97 -5.95 0.64
N HIS A 28 -2.18 -7.10 -0.02
CA HIS A 28 -3.17 -8.10 0.39
C HIS A 28 -2.58 -9.40 0.95
N ALA A 29 -1.30 -9.43 1.34
CA ALA A 29 -0.66 -10.66 1.82
C ALA A 29 -1.36 -11.32 3.03
N VAL A 30 -2.02 -10.53 3.88
CA VAL A 30 -2.79 -11.02 5.05
C VAL A 30 -4.30 -10.81 4.90
N ILE A 31 -4.80 -10.69 3.65
CA ILE A 31 -6.23 -10.48 3.35
C ILE A 31 -7.12 -11.63 3.86
N ARG A 32 -6.56 -12.84 4.06
CA ARG A 32 -7.26 -13.97 4.67
C ARG A 32 -7.83 -13.60 6.04
N TYR A 33 -7.09 -12.80 6.80
CA TYR A 33 -7.47 -12.30 8.12
C TYR A 33 -8.16 -10.94 8.05
N LYS A 34 -8.67 -10.54 6.88
CA LYS A 34 -9.32 -9.25 6.60
C LYS A 34 -8.46 -8.03 6.92
N LEU A 35 -7.14 -8.18 6.88
CA LEU A 35 -6.18 -7.10 7.06
C LEU A 35 -5.60 -6.68 5.71
N VAL A 36 -5.56 -5.38 5.46
CA VAL A 36 -5.00 -4.75 4.27
C VAL A 36 -4.04 -3.64 4.68
N THR A 37 -2.84 -3.64 4.11
CA THR A 37 -1.90 -2.53 4.29
C THR A 37 -2.01 -1.57 3.11
N HIS A 38 -2.30 -0.30 3.36
CA HIS A 38 -2.20 0.75 2.35
C HIS A 38 -0.94 1.57 2.59
N ALA A 39 -0.27 1.99 1.52
CA ALA A 39 0.88 2.87 1.63
C ALA A 39 0.98 3.87 0.48
N PHE A 40 1.61 5.00 0.78
CA PHE A 40 2.01 6.04 -0.15
C PHE A 40 3.53 6.18 -0.12
N ILE A 41 4.16 6.26 -1.28
CA ILE A 41 5.62 6.42 -1.42
C ILE A 41 5.96 7.50 -2.43
N ASP A 42 6.91 8.36 -2.09
CA ASP A 42 7.44 9.35 -3.02
C ASP A 42 8.32 8.69 -4.10
N GLY A 43 8.01 8.97 -5.36
CA GLY A 43 8.68 8.31 -6.48
C GLY A 43 10.15 8.68 -6.65
N LYS A 44 10.61 9.83 -6.12
CA LYS A 44 11.99 10.31 -6.25
C LYS A 44 12.83 9.93 -5.03
N SER A 45 12.38 10.24 -3.82
CA SER A 45 13.12 9.98 -2.57
C SER A 45 12.96 8.57 -2.04
N HIS A 46 11.93 7.84 -2.46
CA HIS A 46 11.52 6.52 -1.94
C HIS A 46 11.07 6.58 -0.47
N MET A 47 10.83 7.78 0.03
CA MET A 47 10.26 7.99 1.36
C MET A 47 8.81 7.49 1.37
N ILE A 48 8.49 6.62 2.33
CA ILE A 48 7.11 6.21 2.62
C ILE A 48 6.43 7.39 3.31
N THR A 49 5.50 8.04 2.61
CA THR A 49 4.81 9.25 3.12
C THR A 49 3.61 8.93 4.01
N GLY A 50 3.11 7.70 3.93
CA GLY A 50 2.13 7.15 4.85
C GLY A 50 2.00 5.64 4.66
N ILE A 51 1.84 4.90 5.75
CA ILE A 51 1.56 3.46 5.74
C ILE A 51 0.64 3.12 6.91
N HIS A 52 -0.36 2.29 6.65
CA HIS A 52 -1.32 1.88 7.67
C HIS A 52 -1.93 0.53 7.33
N VAL A 53 -2.09 -0.31 8.34
CA VAL A 53 -2.85 -1.56 8.23
C VAL A 53 -4.25 -1.35 8.77
N SER A 54 -5.25 -1.71 7.97
CA SER A 54 -6.67 -1.60 8.26
C SER A 54 -7.35 -2.96 8.21
N ASP A 55 -8.46 -3.10 8.94
CA ASP A 55 -9.36 -4.26 8.91
C ASP A 55 -10.40 -4.21 7.75
N ASN A 56 -10.21 -3.28 6.81
CA ASN A 56 -11.12 -3.03 5.70
C ASN A 56 -10.38 -2.39 4.52
N ASN A 57 -11.00 -2.40 3.35
CA ASN A 57 -10.48 -1.79 2.11
C ASN A 57 -11.34 -0.59 1.66
N ARG A 58 -11.84 0.22 2.60
CA ARG A 58 -12.76 1.33 2.26
C ARG A 58 -11.99 2.53 1.73
N ALA A 59 -12.54 3.16 0.69
CA ALA A 59 -11.95 4.38 0.13
C ALA A 59 -11.80 5.52 1.16
N ALA A 60 -12.70 5.59 2.15
CA ALA A 60 -12.63 6.57 3.22
C ALA A 60 -11.38 6.39 4.10
N THR A 61 -10.97 5.13 4.34
CA THR A 61 -9.78 4.81 5.13
C THR A 61 -8.51 5.16 4.38
N VAL A 62 -8.44 4.85 3.08
CA VAL A 62 -7.32 5.25 2.22
C VAL A 62 -7.21 6.78 2.12
N LEU A 63 -8.34 7.47 2.01
CA LEU A 63 -8.38 8.94 2.03
C LEU A 63 -7.87 9.51 3.36
N GLN A 64 -8.26 8.95 4.51
CA GLN A 64 -7.79 9.42 5.82
C GLN A 64 -6.27 9.28 5.95
N LEU A 65 -5.71 8.16 5.50
CA LEU A 65 -4.25 7.98 5.43
C LEU A 65 -3.61 9.04 4.53
N PHE A 66 -4.18 9.27 3.34
CA PHE A 66 -3.68 10.28 2.41
C PHE A 66 -3.71 11.69 2.99
N ASP A 67 -4.82 12.11 3.60
CA ASP A 67 -4.96 13.41 4.25
C ASP A 67 -3.97 13.57 5.42
N GLY A 68 -3.63 12.48 6.12
CA GLY A 68 -2.53 12.44 7.10
C GLY A 68 -1.17 12.68 6.46
N ALA A 69 -0.86 11.93 5.40
CA ALA A 69 0.41 12.00 4.69
C ALA A 69 0.67 13.40 4.10
N ILE A 70 -0.32 14.03 3.46
CA ILE A 70 -0.16 15.37 2.87
C ILE A 70 -0.05 16.48 3.92
N ARG A 71 -0.62 16.31 5.11
CA ARG A 71 -0.45 17.27 6.22
C ARG A 71 0.99 17.30 6.72
N GLN A 72 1.68 16.17 6.70
CA GLN A 72 3.06 16.04 7.16
C GLN A 72 4.08 16.37 6.06
N ASN A 73 3.83 15.93 4.82
CA ASN A 73 4.81 15.95 3.73
C ASN A 73 4.50 16.99 2.63
N GLY A 74 3.39 17.71 2.77
CA GLY A 74 2.84 18.59 1.73
C GLY A 74 2.09 17.81 0.65
N VAL A 75 1.26 18.51 -0.13
CA VAL A 75 0.47 17.90 -1.21
C VAL A 75 1.39 17.55 -2.38
N PRO A 76 1.38 16.32 -2.91
CA PRO A 76 2.15 16.00 -4.11
C PRO A 76 1.61 16.72 -5.35
N SER A 77 2.43 16.86 -6.40
CA SER A 77 1.97 17.38 -7.69
C SER A 77 1.03 16.39 -8.38
N ARG A 78 1.32 15.09 -8.28
CA ARG A 78 0.51 14.01 -8.84
C ARG A 78 0.53 12.78 -7.94
N VAL A 79 -0.53 11.99 -7.98
CA VAL A 79 -0.60 10.66 -7.37
C VAL A 79 -0.86 9.62 -8.46
N ARG A 80 -0.27 8.43 -8.36
CA ARG A 80 -0.55 7.28 -9.22
C ARG A 80 -0.99 6.10 -8.37
N GLY A 81 -2.07 5.45 -8.80
CA GLY A 81 -2.52 4.17 -8.28
C GLY A 81 -3.22 3.37 -9.38
N ASP A 82 -3.65 2.16 -9.03
CA ASP A 82 -4.45 1.32 -9.92
C ASP A 82 -5.91 1.77 -9.96
N HIS A 83 -6.79 1.04 -10.66
CA HIS A 83 -8.22 1.35 -10.80
C HIS A 83 -9.10 0.79 -9.65
N GLY A 84 -8.52 0.51 -8.49
CA GLY A 84 -9.24 0.03 -7.31
C GLY A 84 -10.29 1.02 -6.81
N THR A 85 -11.43 0.49 -6.33
CA THR A 85 -12.52 1.31 -5.78
C THR A 85 -12.11 2.03 -4.49
N GLU A 86 -11.13 1.51 -3.77
CA GLU A 86 -10.54 2.13 -2.59
C GLU A 86 -9.77 3.42 -2.94
N ASN A 87 -9.34 3.58 -4.19
CA ASN A 87 -8.51 4.70 -4.62
C ASN A 87 -9.32 5.91 -5.13
N VAL A 88 -10.63 5.75 -5.31
CA VAL A 88 -11.50 6.76 -5.94
C VAL A 88 -11.55 8.07 -5.16
N LEU A 89 -11.53 8.01 -3.83
CA LEU A 89 -11.57 9.20 -3.00
C LEU A 89 -10.24 9.96 -2.97
N VAL A 90 -9.11 9.26 -3.06
CA VAL A 90 -7.79 9.90 -3.23
C VAL A 90 -7.71 10.62 -4.57
N ALA A 91 -8.24 10.00 -5.64
CA ALA A 91 -8.30 10.61 -6.96
C ALA A 91 -9.14 11.88 -6.97
N ALA A 92 -10.34 11.83 -6.38
CA ALA A 92 -11.19 13.01 -6.21
C ALA A 92 -10.47 14.11 -5.41
N ARG A 93 -9.86 13.75 -4.28
CA ARG A 93 -9.10 14.67 -3.42
C ARG A 93 -7.96 15.37 -4.16
N MET A 94 -7.24 14.66 -5.01
CA MET A 94 -6.17 15.24 -5.83
C MET A 94 -6.68 16.18 -6.91
N ILE A 95 -7.86 15.92 -7.47
CA ILE A 95 -8.54 16.84 -8.39
C ILE A 95 -8.92 18.13 -7.65
N ASP A 96 -9.46 18.03 -6.43
CA ASP A 96 -9.83 19.19 -5.62
C ASP A 96 -8.60 20.05 -5.24
N LEU A 97 -7.49 19.40 -4.88
CA LEU A 97 -6.29 20.11 -4.40
C LEU A 97 -5.41 20.68 -5.51
N ARG A 98 -5.37 20.04 -6.69
CA ARG A 98 -4.45 20.41 -7.79
C ARG A 98 -5.15 20.83 -9.08
N GLY A 99 -6.45 20.62 -9.19
CA GLY A 99 -7.27 20.94 -10.36
C GLY A 99 -7.45 19.76 -11.33
N PRO A 100 -8.51 19.78 -12.15
CA PRO A 100 -8.79 18.76 -13.16
C PRO A 100 -7.87 18.87 -14.39
N ASN A 101 -7.92 17.87 -15.29
CA ASN A 101 -7.34 17.88 -16.64
C ASN A 101 -5.80 18.07 -16.79
N ARG A 102 -5.03 17.98 -15.70
CA ARG A 102 -3.54 18.05 -15.72
C ARG A 102 -2.83 16.74 -15.34
N GLY A 103 -3.61 15.68 -15.14
CA GLY A 103 -3.14 14.41 -14.59
C GLY A 103 -2.80 14.49 -13.10
N SER A 104 -3.65 15.18 -12.31
CA SER A 104 -3.49 15.27 -10.84
C SER A 104 -3.55 13.90 -10.16
N TYR A 105 -4.36 13.00 -10.71
CA TYR A 105 -4.30 11.58 -10.44
C TYR A 105 -4.04 10.82 -11.74
N ILE A 106 -3.12 9.86 -11.70
CA ILE A 106 -2.77 9.00 -12.84
C ILE A 106 -3.27 7.60 -12.54
N TRP A 107 -4.33 7.22 -13.24
CA TRP A 107 -4.83 5.85 -13.25
C TRP A 107 -3.89 4.98 -14.10
N GLY A 108 -3.13 4.09 -13.47
CA GLY A 108 -2.18 3.20 -14.13
C GLY A 108 -2.53 1.73 -13.94
N ARG A 109 -1.89 0.84 -14.71
CA ARG A 109 -1.82 -0.58 -14.32
C ARG A 109 -0.82 -0.75 -13.18
N SER A 110 -1.04 -1.70 -12.29
CA SER A 110 -0.13 -2.04 -11.17
C SER A 110 1.35 -2.13 -11.62
N VAL A 111 1.62 -2.75 -12.77
CA VAL A 111 2.97 -2.86 -13.36
C VAL A 111 3.71 -1.54 -13.64
N HIS A 112 3.02 -0.40 -13.62
CA HIS A 112 3.61 0.93 -13.74
C HIS A 112 3.82 1.64 -12.39
N ASN A 113 3.41 0.99 -11.31
CA ASN A 113 3.51 1.42 -9.91
C ASN A 113 4.79 0.84 -9.26
N ILE A 114 5.89 0.81 -10.02
CA ILE A 114 7.13 0.09 -9.69
C ILE A 114 7.67 0.43 -8.29
N ARG A 115 7.44 1.66 -7.82
CA ARG A 115 7.92 2.12 -6.50
C ARG A 115 7.16 1.45 -5.36
N ILE A 116 5.84 1.34 -5.46
CA ILE A 116 5.05 0.65 -4.44
C ILE A 116 5.26 -0.86 -4.52
N GLU A 117 5.40 -1.44 -5.72
CA GLU A 117 5.68 -2.87 -5.88
C GLU A 117 7.02 -3.26 -5.23
N ARG A 118 8.04 -2.41 -5.37
CA ARG A 118 9.32 -2.60 -4.68
C ARG A 118 9.16 -2.47 -3.16
N LEU A 119 8.42 -1.45 -2.70
CA LEU A 119 8.10 -1.31 -1.27
C LEU A 119 7.45 -2.57 -0.73
N TRP A 120 6.49 -3.16 -1.44
CA TRP A 120 5.81 -4.38 -1.00
C TRP A 120 6.72 -5.58 -0.86
N LYS A 121 7.72 -5.71 -1.74
CA LYS A 121 8.72 -6.76 -1.59
C LYS A 121 9.51 -6.59 -0.28
N ASP A 122 9.97 -5.37 -0.01
CA ASP A 122 10.79 -5.07 1.19
C ASP A 122 9.93 -5.17 2.47
N TYR A 123 8.70 -4.66 2.43
CA TYR A 123 7.70 -4.74 3.51
C TYR A 123 7.31 -6.19 3.82
N TYR A 124 7.17 -7.03 2.80
CA TYR A 124 6.86 -8.44 3.00
C TYR A 124 8.00 -9.15 3.73
N ILE A 125 9.21 -9.06 3.19
CA ILE A 125 10.40 -9.73 3.75
C ILE A 125 10.73 -9.21 5.15
N GLY A 126 10.62 -7.90 5.37
CA GLY A 126 11.02 -7.28 6.64
C GLY A 126 10.00 -7.38 7.76
N LEU A 127 8.70 -7.54 7.43
CA LEU A 127 7.63 -7.42 8.42
C LEU A 127 6.50 -8.43 8.22
N ILE A 128 5.88 -8.50 7.04
CA ILE A 128 4.65 -9.30 6.92
C ILE A 128 4.89 -10.81 6.97
N ASP A 129 6.05 -11.31 6.52
CA ASP A 129 6.33 -12.74 6.48
C ASP A 129 6.13 -13.43 7.85
N LYS A 130 6.65 -12.82 8.93
CA LYS A 130 6.46 -13.34 10.29
C LYS A 130 4.99 -13.31 10.75
N TRP A 131 4.24 -12.27 10.39
CA TRP A 131 2.83 -12.12 10.77
C TRP A 131 1.94 -13.08 9.99
N TYR A 132 2.25 -13.29 8.71
CA TYR A 132 1.61 -14.28 7.87
C TYR A 132 1.74 -15.68 8.48
N HIS A 133 2.97 -16.09 8.84
CA HIS A 133 3.22 -17.37 9.49
C HIS A 133 2.53 -17.48 10.85
N PHE A 134 2.65 -16.45 11.69
CA PHE A 134 2.00 -16.43 13.01
C PHE A 134 0.47 -16.61 12.92
N PHE A 135 -0.22 -15.87 12.06
CA PHE A 135 -1.66 -16.02 11.89
C PHE A 135 -2.04 -17.37 11.28
N HIS A 136 -1.22 -17.90 10.37
CA HIS A 136 -1.43 -19.22 9.80
C HIS A 136 -1.28 -20.33 10.84
N ASP A 137 -0.36 -20.19 11.79
CA ASP A 137 -0.24 -21.13 12.90
C ASP A 137 -1.44 -21.06 13.84
N LEU A 138 -1.96 -19.85 14.13
CA LEU A 138 -3.21 -19.67 14.88
C LEU A 138 -4.38 -20.44 14.25
N GLU A 139 -4.50 -20.36 12.92
CA GLU A 139 -5.53 -21.07 12.16
C GLU A 139 -5.32 -22.58 12.17
N ALA A 140 -4.09 -23.04 11.93
CA ALA A 140 -3.80 -24.47 11.79
C ALA A 140 -3.81 -25.24 13.12
N PHE A 141 -3.38 -24.62 14.21
CA PHE A 141 -3.05 -25.33 15.45
C PHE A 141 -3.78 -24.81 16.70
N TYR A 142 -4.30 -23.59 16.69
CA TYR A 142 -4.85 -22.94 17.88
C TYR A 142 -6.34 -22.58 17.78
N GLY A 143 -7.02 -23.04 16.73
CA GLY A 143 -8.48 -22.93 16.61
C GLY A 143 -8.99 -21.54 16.20
N LEU A 144 -8.13 -20.70 15.61
CA LEU A 144 -8.60 -19.50 14.92
C LEU A 144 -9.50 -19.93 13.75
N ASP A 145 -10.69 -19.34 13.67
CA ASP A 145 -11.66 -19.56 12.60
C ASP A 145 -11.86 -18.22 11.91
N VAL A 146 -11.37 -18.10 10.67
CA VAL A 146 -11.41 -16.86 9.89
C VAL A 146 -12.81 -16.52 9.36
N ASP A 147 -13.74 -17.47 9.39
CA ASP A 147 -15.14 -17.24 9.03
C ASP A 147 -15.99 -16.86 10.27
N ASN A 148 -15.43 -17.02 11.48
CA ASN A 148 -16.07 -16.58 12.72
C ASN A 148 -15.76 -15.09 13.01
N PRO A 149 -16.77 -14.20 13.02
CA PRO A 149 -16.56 -12.77 13.21
C PRO A 149 -16.03 -12.41 14.61
N ILE A 150 -16.29 -13.22 15.63
CA ILE A 150 -15.77 -13.00 16.99
C ILE A 150 -14.26 -13.29 17.03
N HIS A 151 -13.83 -14.34 16.33
CA HIS A 151 -12.42 -14.71 16.25
C HIS A 151 -11.63 -13.66 15.46
N LEU A 152 -12.16 -13.18 14.34
CA LEU A 152 -11.56 -12.08 13.58
C LEU A 152 -11.48 -10.79 14.41
N TRP A 153 -12.57 -10.42 15.10
CA TRP A 153 -12.56 -9.24 15.96
C TRP A 153 -11.48 -9.34 17.05
N LEU A 154 -11.36 -10.49 17.70
CA LEU A 154 -10.34 -10.71 18.73
C LEU A 154 -8.92 -10.65 18.13
N LEU A 155 -8.70 -11.27 16.98
CA LEU A 155 -7.42 -11.21 16.27
C LEU A 155 -7.04 -9.76 15.93
N HIS A 156 -7.98 -8.98 15.39
CA HIS A 156 -7.74 -7.56 15.09
C HIS A 156 -7.47 -6.77 16.36
N HIS A 157 -8.27 -6.96 17.41
CA HIS A 157 -8.12 -6.26 18.68
C HIS A 157 -6.73 -6.47 19.30
N LEU A 158 -6.21 -7.70 19.25
CA LEU A 158 -4.93 -8.05 19.85
C LEU A 158 -3.74 -7.61 18.99
N PHE A 159 -3.80 -7.79 17.68
CA PHE A 159 -2.61 -7.76 16.83
C PHE A 159 -2.54 -6.58 15.85
N LEU A 160 -3.67 -5.96 15.50
CA LEU A 160 -3.67 -4.81 14.59
C LEU A 160 -2.86 -3.61 15.13
N PRO A 161 -2.90 -3.28 16.44
CA PRO A 161 -2.06 -2.21 16.98
C PRO A 161 -0.57 -2.50 16.85
N ALA A 162 -0.15 -3.73 17.21
CA ALA A 162 1.25 -4.14 17.11
C ALA A 162 1.75 -4.16 15.65
N LEU A 163 0.92 -4.65 14.73
CA LEU A 163 1.23 -4.65 13.31
C LEU A 163 1.40 -3.23 12.75
N ASN A 164 0.55 -2.29 13.19
CA ASN A 164 0.67 -0.88 12.81
C ASN A 164 1.90 -0.20 13.41
N GLU A 165 2.22 -0.47 14.68
CA GLU A 165 3.42 0.06 15.31
C GLU A 165 4.68 -0.37 14.55
N GLU A 166 4.76 -1.65 14.18
CA GLU A 166 5.88 -2.15 13.40
C GLU A 166 5.92 -1.59 11.98
N ALA A 167 4.78 -1.39 11.33
CA ALA A 167 4.72 -0.87 9.96
C ALA A 167 5.20 0.59 9.87
N GLN A 168 5.16 1.33 10.98
CA GLN A 168 5.49 2.76 11.07
C GLN A 168 6.90 3.03 11.63
N ARG A 169 7.67 1.99 11.97
CA ARG A 169 9.08 2.10 12.40
C ARG A 169 10.04 2.23 11.22
#